data_AF-A0A8S8YA74-F1
#
_entry.id   AF-A0A8S8YA74-F1
#
_cell.length_a   1.000
_cell.length_b   1.000
_cell.length_c   1.000
_cell.angle_alpha   90.00
_cell.angle_beta   90.00
_cell.angle_gamma   90.00
#
_symmetry.space_group_name_H-M   'P 1'
#
loop_
_entity.id
_entity.type
_entity.pdbx_description
1 polymer ?
#
loop_
_entity_poly.entity_id
_entity_poly.type
_entity_poly.pdbx_seq_one_letter_code
_entity_poly.pdbx_strand_id
1 'polypeptide(L)'
;MAAGHAVDPTVTADTRRIIRVPGSFSRAHAVRAPSPRKTHPTKPLRRWVGTLPRATDAEVMPKRPPRQAKKASAKQQPAAPRPERLSLEVSTHVVGTKDRTAVVALLPNKINDERRLESFLDALPDDVAPLAVFEAGGRFLVVAPRAFPRARAMAVFEEMGLKAIASRHRADEHAWVPLLESTDESLEGITPRGWSRLEQDVGHPWSRPHLELCYRLGLSAPEAAGDLAGSAEPAMRFTHRR
;
A
#
# COMPACT_ATOMS: atom_id res chain seq x y z
N MET A 1 22.53 -6.71 -15.42
CA MET A 1 21.16 -6.41 -14.96
C MET A 1 20.51 -5.52 -16.01
N ALA A 2 19.49 -6.02 -16.72
CA ALA A 2 18.85 -5.26 -17.80
C ALA A 2 17.90 -4.22 -17.20
N ALA A 3 18.10 -2.94 -17.56
CA ALA A 3 17.21 -1.86 -17.15
C ALA A 3 15.81 -2.08 -17.76
N GLY A 4 14.79 -2.24 -16.91
CA GLY A 4 13.41 -2.37 -17.35
C GLY A 4 12.93 -1.12 -18.07
N HIS A 5 12.15 -1.28 -19.14
CA HIS A 5 11.53 -0.15 -19.82
C HIS A 5 10.36 0.39 -19.00
N ALA A 6 10.21 1.71 -18.93
CA ALA A 6 9.06 2.34 -18.31
C ALA A 6 7.80 2.06 -19.16
N VAL A 7 6.98 1.13 -18.69
CA VAL A 7 5.67 0.77 -19.28
C VAL A 7 4.56 1.16 -18.31
N ASP A 8 3.36 1.43 -18.82
CA ASP A 8 2.19 1.65 -17.98
C ASP A 8 1.67 0.28 -17.48
N PRO A 9 1.79 -0.02 -16.17
CA PRO A 9 1.45 -1.34 -15.63
C PRO A 9 -0.05 -1.61 -15.69
N THR A 10 -0.87 -0.56 -15.60
CA THR A 10 -2.32 -0.63 -15.81
C THR A 10 -2.58 -1.09 -17.23
N VAL A 11 -1.78 -0.62 -18.18
CA VAL A 11 -1.92 -0.99 -19.59
C VAL A 11 -1.40 -2.39 -19.89
N THR A 12 -0.35 -2.83 -19.22
CA THR A 12 0.26 -4.15 -19.49
C THR A 12 -0.49 -5.29 -18.80
N ALA A 13 -1.12 -5.05 -17.64
CA ALA A 13 -1.73 -6.11 -16.84
C ALA A 13 -3.12 -6.57 -17.29
N ASP A 14 -3.87 -5.75 -18.04
CA ASP A 14 -5.27 -6.09 -18.36
C ASP A 14 -5.42 -6.91 -19.65
N THR A 15 -6.18 -8.00 -19.55
CA THR A 15 -6.35 -9.02 -20.58
C THR A 15 -7.43 -8.69 -21.64
N ARG A 16 -8.25 -7.65 -21.43
CA ARG A 16 -9.34 -7.28 -22.35
C ARG A 16 -9.35 -5.78 -22.60
N ARG A 17 -8.70 -5.36 -23.69
CA ARG A 17 -8.41 -3.94 -23.94
C ARG A 17 -8.85 -3.53 -25.33
N ILE A 18 -9.37 -2.31 -25.44
CA ILE A 18 -9.67 -1.68 -26.72
C ILE A 18 -8.36 -1.11 -27.28
N ILE A 19 -7.79 -1.79 -28.26
CA ILE A 19 -6.62 -1.30 -29.00
C ILE A 19 -7.09 -0.38 -30.12
N ARG A 20 -6.49 0.80 -30.23
CA ARG A 20 -6.77 1.69 -31.36
C ARG A 20 -6.33 1.02 -32.66
N VAL A 21 -7.25 0.93 -33.62
CA VAL A 21 -7.02 0.28 -34.91
C VAL A 21 -5.92 1.00 -35.69
N PRO A 22 -4.88 0.29 -36.16
CA PRO A 22 -3.85 0.88 -37.01
C PRO A 22 -4.46 1.56 -38.25
N GLY A 23 -4.00 2.77 -38.56
CA GLY A 23 -4.51 3.55 -39.68
C GLY A 23 -5.77 4.39 -39.39
N SER A 24 -6.40 4.25 -38.21
CA SER A 24 -7.48 5.13 -37.75
C SER A 24 -6.96 6.49 -37.28
N PHE A 25 -7.80 7.54 -37.33
CA PHE A 25 -7.45 8.85 -36.80
C PHE A 25 -7.73 8.96 -35.30
N SER A 26 -6.82 9.61 -34.57
CA SER A 26 -7.04 9.95 -33.16
C SER A 26 -8.10 11.03 -33.05
N ARG A 27 -9.20 10.79 -32.33
CA ARG A 27 -10.21 11.84 -32.07
C ARG A 27 -9.61 13.10 -31.42
N ALA A 28 -8.64 12.93 -30.52
CA ALA A 28 -8.08 14.05 -29.75
C ALA A 28 -7.14 14.96 -30.55
N HIS A 29 -6.49 14.46 -31.61
CA HIS A 29 -5.45 15.21 -32.32
C HIS A 29 -5.55 15.11 -33.86
N ALA A 30 -6.53 14.38 -34.38
CA ALA A 30 -6.75 14.04 -35.78
C ALA A 30 -5.48 13.59 -36.54
N VAL A 31 -4.58 12.88 -35.83
CA VAL A 31 -3.38 12.23 -36.40
C VAL A 31 -3.67 10.75 -36.62
N ARG A 32 -3.23 10.22 -37.77
CA ARG A 32 -3.39 8.81 -38.12
C ARG A 32 -2.49 7.92 -37.26
N ALA A 33 -3.07 6.91 -36.62
CA ALA A 33 -2.34 5.86 -35.91
C ALA A 33 -1.43 5.13 -36.91
N PRO A 34 -0.11 5.13 -36.71
CA PRO A 34 0.80 4.49 -37.64
C PRO A 34 0.60 2.97 -37.61
N SER A 35 0.60 2.35 -38.79
CA SER A 35 0.70 0.88 -38.86
C SER A 35 2.14 0.47 -38.58
N PRO A 36 2.39 -0.52 -37.71
CA PRO A 36 3.73 -1.00 -37.44
C PRO A 36 4.29 -1.66 -38.70
N ARG A 37 5.12 -0.96 -39.46
CA ARG A 37 6.06 -1.62 -40.38
C ARG A 37 7.26 -2.09 -39.56
N LYS A 38 7.79 -3.27 -39.90
CA LYS A 38 8.93 -3.94 -39.21
C LYS A 38 10.26 -3.17 -39.24
N THR A 39 10.27 -1.93 -39.73
CA THR A 39 11.46 -1.09 -39.79
C THR A 39 11.40 -0.06 -38.68
N HIS A 40 12.31 -0.16 -37.71
CA HIS A 40 12.55 0.90 -36.74
C HIS A 40 12.67 2.26 -37.45
N PRO A 41 12.09 3.35 -36.93
CA PRO A 41 12.32 4.67 -37.52
C PRO A 41 13.81 5.02 -37.31
N THR A 42 14.63 4.78 -38.33
CA THR A 42 16.03 5.22 -38.40
C THR A 42 16.16 6.75 -38.45
N LYS A 43 15.03 7.45 -38.65
CA LYS A 43 14.94 8.91 -38.65
C LYS A 43 14.66 9.42 -37.23
N PRO A 44 15.27 10.54 -36.80
CA PRO A 44 14.93 11.19 -35.54
C PRO A 44 13.42 11.43 -35.42
N LEU A 45 12.87 11.21 -34.22
CA LEU A 45 11.42 11.31 -33.92
C LEU A 45 10.77 12.58 -34.50
N ARG A 46 11.46 13.71 -34.40
CA ARG A 46 10.99 15.01 -34.94
C ARG A 46 10.72 15.02 -36.44
N ARG A 47 11.55 14.31 -37.20
CA ARG A 47 11.41 14.20 -38.67
C ARG A 47 10.31 13.21 -39.01
N TRP A 48 10.25 12.09 -38.29
CA TRP A 48 9.23 11.06 -38.49
C TRP A 48 7.81 11.57 -38.17
N VAL A 49 7.63 12.28 -37.07
CA VAL A 49 6.36 12.93 -36.68
C VAL A 49 5.79 13.86 -37.77
N GLY A 50 6.67 14.50 -38.54
CA GLY A 50 6.27 15.36 -39.66
C GLY A 50 5.75 14.60 -40.88
N THR A 51 6.01 13.29 -40.97
CA THR A 51 5.58 12.44 -42.11
C THR A 51 4.26 11.72 -41.88
N LEU A 52 3.68 11.83 -40.68
CA LEU A 52 2.42 11.17 -40.35
C LEU A 52 1.25 11.87 -41.08
N PRO A 53 0.34 11.12 -41.74
CA PRO A 53 -0.88 11.69 -42.31
C PRO A 53 -1.76 12.35 -41.24
N ARG A 54 -2.32 13.52 -41.57
CA ARG A 54 -3.17 14.33 -40.69
C ARG A 54 -4.41 14.77 -41.44
N ALA A 55 -5.52 14.92 -40.72
CA ALA A 55 -6.69 15.59 -41.27
C ALA A 55 -6.43 17.11 -41.42
N THR A 56 -7.27 17.79 -42.19
CA THR A 56 -7.13 19.24 -42.47
C THR A 56 -7.31 20.11 -41.24
N ASP A 57 -8.06 19.64 -40.25
CA ASP A 57 -8.35 20.28 -38.97
C ASP A 57 -7.43 19.81 -37.82
N ALA A 58 -6.39 19.03 -38.14
CA ALA A 58 -5.54 18.44 -37.12
C ALA A 58 -4.68 19.47 -36.39
N GLU A 59 -4.68 19.38 -35.05
CA GLU A 59 -3.77 20.17 -34.21
C GLU A 59 -2.30 19.87 -34.52
N VAL A 60 -1.47 20.91 -34.49
CA VAL A 60 -0.04 20.78 -34.76
C VAL A 60 0.64 20.08 -33.59
N MET A 61 0.99 18.80 -33.77
CA MET A 61 1.71 18.05 -32.75
C MET A 61 3.07 18.71 -32.41
N PRO A 62 3.36 18.98 -31.12
CA PRO A 62 4.58 19.66 -30.72
C PRO A 62 5.81 18.79 -31.02
N LYS A 63 6.72 19.30 -31.86
CA LYS A 63 7.95 18.60 -32.26
C LYS A 63 8.99 18.54 -31.13
N ARG A 64 8.76 19.26 -30.04
CA ARG A 64 9.55 19.18 -28.81
C ARG A 64 8.56 18.98 -27.69
N PRO A 65 8.73 17.98 -26.80
CA PRO A 65 7.94 17.96 -25.58
C PRO A 65 8.13 19.30 -24.88
N PRO A 66 7.06 19.92 -24.35
CA PRO A 66 7.20 21.14 -23.56
C PRO A 66 8.21 20.84 -22.45
N ARG A 67 9.25 21.66 -22.34
CA ARG A 67 10.13 21.61 -21.18
C ARG A 67 9.21 21.88 -20.00
N GLN A 68 8.89 20.85 -19.22
CA GLN A 68 8.21 21.07 -17.95
C GLN A 68 9.13 22.00 -17.17
N ALA A 69 8.68 23.23 -16.95
CA ALA A 69 9.32 24.08 -15.97
C ALA A 69 9.23 23.31 -14.66
N LYS A 70 10.36 22.76 -14.20
CA LYS A 70 10.44 22.26 -12.83
C LYS A 70 10.04 23.46 -12.00
N LYS A 71 8.91 23.38 -11.28
CA LYS A 71 8.62 24.35 -10.21
C LYS A 71 9.92 24.45 -9.41
N ALA A 72 10.46 25.65 -9.28
CA ALA A 72 11.61 25.86 -8.43
C ALA A 72 11.15 25.45 -7.02
N SER A 73 11.46 24.21 -6.63
CA SER A 73 11.43 23.83 -5.24
C SER A 73 12.35 24.82 -4.55
N ALA A 74 11.85 25.52 -3.54
CA ALA A 74 12.70 26.27 -2.62
C ALA A 74 13.90 25.36 -2.32
N LYS A 75 15.13 25.88 -2.45
CA LYS A 75 16.32 25.16 -2.00
C LYS A 75 16.11 24.89 -0.52
N GLN A 76 15.60 23.71 -0.19
CA GLN A 76 15.67 23.19 1.16
C GLN A 76 17.16 23.17 1.45
N GLN A 77 17.57 23.91 2.48
CA GLN A 77 18.89 23.71 3.07
C GLN A 77 19.08 22.20 3.26
N PRO A 78 20.28 21.65 3.04
CA PRO A 78 20.55 20.26 3.36
C PRO A 78 20.09 20.06 4.81
N ALA A 79 19.03 19.28 5.00
CA ALA A 79 18.66 18.87 6.33
C ALA A 79 19.91 18.22 6.92
N ALA A 80 20.27 18.60 8.16
CA ALA A 80 21.31 17.91 8.89
C ALA A 80 21.12 16.40 8.72
N PRO A 81 22.18 15.60 8.55
CA PRO A 81 22.05 14.16 8.36
C PRO A 81 21.13 13.63 9.45
N ARG A 82 19.93 13.21 9.05
CA ARG A 82 19.00 12.59 9.99
C ARG A 82 19.72 11.33 10.47
N PRO A 83 19.77 11.07 11.78
CA PRO A 83 20.30 9.81 12.27
C PRO A 83 19.56 8.69 11.55
N GLU A 84 20.28 7.67 11.08
CA GLU A 84 19.65 6.51 10.45
C GLU A 84 18.65 5.91 11.45
N ARG A 85 17.39 5.80 11.04
CA ARG A 85 16.33 5.21 11.87
C ARG A 85 16.01 3.83 11.33
N LEU A 86 15.92 2.86 12.21
CA LEU A 86 15.34 1.56 11.90
C LEU A 86 13.83 1.64 12.06
N SER A 87 13.10 1.11 11.09
CA SER A 87 11.66 0.91 11.20
C SER A 87 11.41 -0.57 11.40
N LEU A 88 10.82 -0.94 12.54
CA LEU A 88 10.25 -2.26 12.73
C LEU A 88 8.96 -2.34 11.92
N GLU A 89 8.90 -3.28 10.98
CA GLU A 89 7.72 -3.50 10.15
C GLU A 89 7.23 -4.95 10.30
N VAL A 90 5.91 -5.11 10.28
CA VAL A 90 5.25 -6.43 10.26
C VAL A 90 4.40 -6.56 9.00
N SER A 91 4.39 -7.75 8.42
CA SER A 91 3.51 -8.07 7.31
C SER A 91 2.09 -8.31 7.81
N THR A 92 1.09 -7.75 7.12
CA THR A 92 -0.33 -8.03 7.35
C THR A 92 -0.78 -9.40 6.79
N HIS A 93 0.08 -10.09 6.04
CA HIS A 93 -0.25 -11.39 5.46
C HIS A 93 -0.31 -12.50 6.50
N VAL A 94 -1.33 -13.34 6.42
CA VAL A 94 -1.40 -14.56 7.23
C VAL A 94 -0.62 -15.67 6.52
N VAL A 95 0.67 -15.79 6.86
CA VAL A 95 1.59 -16.77 6.27
C VAL A 95 1.02 -18.17 6.36
N GLY A 96 1.12 -18.95 5.27
CA GLY A 96 0.52 -20.29 5.18
C GLY A 96 -0.92 -20.30 4.66
N THR A 97 -1.46 -19.14 4.27
CA THR A 97 -2.75 -19.03 3.59
C THR A 97 -2.58 -18.34 2.23
N LYS A 98 -3.50 -18.57 1.29
CA LYS A 98 -3.42 -17.95 -0.04
C LYS A 98 -3.89 -16.50 -0.06
N ASP A 99 -4.99 -16.21 0.64
CA ASP A 99 -5.72 -14.94 0.50
C ASP A 99 -6.25 -14.41 1.83
N ARG A 100 -5.50 -14.63 2.93
CA ARG A 100 -5.87 -14.09 4.24
C ARG A 100 -4.93 -12.97 4.67
N THR A 101 -5.53 -11.98 5.32
CA THR A 101 -4.87 -10.76 5.77
C THR A 101 -5.43 -10.39 7.14
N ALA A 102 -4.55 -10.06 8.08
CA ALA A 102 -4.94 -9.44 9.34
C ALA A 102 -4.88 -7.92 9.22
N VAL A 103 -5.65 -7.23 10.05
CA VAL A 103 -5.63 -5.76 10.09
C VAL A 103 -4.61 -5.34 11.13
N VAL A 104 -3.54 -4.69 10.69
CA VAL A 104 -2.49 -4.11 11.55
C VAL A 104 -2.32 -2.67 11.15
N ALA A 105 -2.40 -1.75 12.11
CA ALA A 105 -2.38 -0.32 11.81
C ALA A 105 -1.83 0.52 12.95
N LEU A 106 -0.80 1.32 12.64
CA LEU A 106 -0.42 2.46 13.47
C LEU A 106 -1.33 3.65 13.15
N LEU A 107 -2.22 4.00 14.08
CA LEU A 107 -3.26 5.00 13.89
C LEU A 107 -2.70 6.41 13.67
N PRO A 108 -3.32 7.25 12.82
CA PRO A 108 -2.83 8.61 12.54
C PRO A 108 -2.67 9.49 13.78
N ASN A 109 -1.72 10.43 13.77
CA ASN A 109 -1.43 11.35 14.90
C ASN A 109 -2.63 12.15 15.43
N LYS A 110 -3.73 12.27 14.67
CA LYS A 110 -4.97 12.92 15.10
C LYS A 110 -5.77 12.10 16.14
N ILE A 111 -5.41 10.83 16.33
CA ILE A 111 -5.93 9.92 17.34
C ILE A 111 -4.82 9.77 18.39
N ASN A 112 -4.81 10.66 19.36
CA ASN A 112 -3.71 10.86 20.31
C ASN A 112 -4.19 10.92 21.77
N ASP A 113 -5.48 10.67 22.02
CA ASP A 113 -6.07 10.58 23.34
C ASP A 113 -7.05 9.40 23.41
N GLU A 114 -7.34 8.94 24.62
CA GLU A 114 -8.17 7.76 24.86
C GLU A 114 -9.59 7.93 24.31
N ARG A 115 -10.21 9.10 24.48
CA ARG A 115 -11.58 9.35 24.01
C ARG A 115 -11.68 9.24 22.50
N ARG A 116 -10.69 9.75 21.76
CA ARG A 116 -10.62 9.62 20.30
C ARG A 116 -10.34 8.20 19.87
N LEU A 117 -9.51 7.47 20.62
CA LEU A 117 -9.25 6.06 20.38
C LEU A 117 -10.54 5.25 20.55
N GLU A 118 -11.22 5.38 21.68
CA GLU A 118 -12.52 4.73 21.94
C GLU A 118 -13.53 5.05 20.85
N SER A 119 -13.71 6.34 20.51
CA SER A 119 -14.63 6.76 19.44
C SER A 119 -14.26 6.16 18.08
N PHE A 120 -12.95 5.99 17.81
CA PHE A 120 -12.47 5.38 16.58
C PHE A 120 -12.73 3.88 16.56
N LEU A 121 -12.41 3.17 17.65
CA LEU A 121 -12.68 1.75 17.80
C LEU A 121 -14.19 1.49 17.71
N ASP A 122 -15.00 2.37 18.29
CA ASP A 122 -16.46 2.29 18.29
C ASP A 122 -17.07 2.41 16.90
N ALA A 123 -16.48 3.23 16.05
CA ALA A 123 -16.91 3.43 14.67
C ALA A 123 -16.51 2.27 13.73
N LEU A 124 -15.65 1.34 14.16
CA LEU A 124 -15.27 0.19 13.35
C LEU A 124 -16.40 -0.83 13.27
N PRO A 125 -16.53 -1.54 12.15
CA PRO A 125 -17.50 -2.63 12.03
C PRO A 125 -17.28 -3.72 13.08
N ASP A 126 -18.38 -4.32 13.49
CA ASP A 126 -18.43 -5.40 14.48
C ASP A 126 -17.59 -6.63 14.12
N ASP A 127 -17.52 -6.97 12.82
CA ASP A 127 -16.77 -8.12 12.33
C ASP A 127 -15.25 -7.94 12.38
N VAL A 128 -14.76 -6.73 12.71
CA VAL A 128 -13.33 -6.44 12.88
C VAL A 128 -12.84 -6.84 14.28
N ALA A 129 -13.75 -7.18 15.19
CA ALA A 129 -13.38 -7.61 16.54
C ALA A 129 -12.65 -8.96 16.57
N PRO A 130 -11.88 -9.24 17.63
CA PRO A 130 -11.47 -8.31 18.66
C PRO A 130 -10.22 -7.53 18.23
N LEU A 131 -9.95 -6.44 18.96
CA LEU A 131 -8.87 -5.51 18.66
C LEU A 131 -7.86 -5.51 19.81
N ALA A 132 -6.64 -5.93 19.55
CA ALA A 132 -5.51 -5.70 20.43
C ALA A 132 -5.00 -4.28 20.26
N VAL A 133 -4.84 -3.55 21.36
CA VAL A 133 -4.42 -2.15 21.37
C VAL A 133 -3.11 -2.00 22.11
N PHE A 134 -2.20 -1.24 21.51
CA PHE A 134 -0.88 -0.92 22.06
C PHE A 134 -0.61 0.57 21.91
N GLU A 135 0.27 1.09 22.75
CA GLU A 135 0.91 2.39 22.56
C GLU A 135 2.29 2.17 21.93
N ALA A 136 2.59 2.86 20.83
CA ALA A 136 3.85 2.76 20.11
C ALA A 136 4.31 4.17 19.66
N GLY A 137 5.41 4.66 20.22
CA GLY A 137 6.00 5.95 19.82
C GLY A 137 5.05 7.15 19.95
N GLY A 138 4.21 7.18 21.00
CA GLY A 138 3.22 8.24 21.24
C GLY A 138 1.99 8.19 20.33
N ARG A 139 1.76 7.05 19.66
CA ARG A 139 0.58 6.76 18.84
C ARG A 139 -0.03 5.43 19.26
N PHE A 140 -1.26 5.18 18.83
CA PHE A 140 -1.89 3.89 19.05
C PHE A 140 -1.64 2.93 17.90
N LEU A 141 -1.23 1.71 18.21
CA LEU A 141 -1.18 0.58 17.31
C LEU A 141 -2.40 -0.30 17.59
N VAL A 142 -3.15 -0.63 16.54
CA VAL A 142 -4.30 -1.53 16.61
C VAL A 142 -4.02 -2.75 15.74
N VAL A 143 -4.30 -3.92 16.30
CA VAL A 143 -4.21 -5.21 15.63
C VAL A 143 -5.56 -5.91 15.75
N ALA A 144 -6.20 -6.21 14.62
CA ALA A 144 -7.28 -7.19 14.56
C ALA A 144 -6.68 -8.53 14.11
N PRO A 145 -6.32 -9.44 15.02
CA PRO A 145 -5.62 -10.67 14.69
C PRO A 145 -6.58 -11.74 14.14
N ARG A 146 -7.48 -11.36 13.24
CA ARG A 146 -8.36 -12.26 12.49
C ARG A 146 -7.83 -12.43 11.07
N ALA A 147 -7.98 -13.63 10.52
CA ALA A 147 -7.59 -13.97 9.17
C ALA A 147 -8.73 -13.65 8.18
N PHE A 148 -8.94 -12.36 7.93
CA PHE A 148 -9.94 -11.88 6.99
C PHE A 148 -9.63 -12.32 5.56
N PRO A 149 -10.64 -12.53 4.70
CA PRO A 149 -10.43 -12.46 3.27
C PRO A 149 -9.79 -11.12 2.90
N ARG A 150 -8.81 -11.11 1.99
CA ARG A 150 -8.05 -9.89 1.63
C ARG A 150 -8.94 -8.71 1.26
N ALA A 151 -10.01 -8.96 0.49
CA ALA A 151 -10.97 -7.93 0.09
C ALA A 151 -11.64 -7.26 1.30
N ARG A 152 -11.96 -8.01 2.36
CA ARG A 152 -12.55 -7.46 3.59
C ARG A 152 -11.52 -6.64 4.36
N ALA A 153 -10.30 -7.14 4.54
CA ALA A 153 -9.23 -6.38 5.21
C ALA A 153 -8.98 -5.03 4.52
N MET A 154 -9.01 -4.99 3.19
CA MET A 154 -8.87 -3.74 2.44
C MET A 154 -10.01 -2.75 2.69
N ALA A 155 -11.26 -3.21 2.75
CA ALA A 155 -12.41 -2.38 3.09
C ALA A 155 -12.24 -1.76 4.50
N VAL A 156 -11.81 -2.59 5.46
CA VAL A 156 -11.53 -2.14 6.84
C VAL A 156 -10.42 -1.08 6.86
N PHE A 157 -9.32 -1.27 6.12
CA PHE A 157 -8.27 -0.25 6.02
C PHE A 157 -8.79 1.06 5.42
N GLU A 158 -9.71 1.01 4.46
CA GLU A 158 -10.32 2.21 3.87
C GLU A 158 -11.25 2.93 4.86
N GLU A 159 -12.05 2.18 5.61
CA GLU A 159 -12.92 2.67 6.69
C GLU A 159 -12.09 3.31 7.82
N MET A 160 -10.93 2.74 8.15
CA MET A 160 -9.94 3.34 9.07
C MET A 160 -9.28 4.62 8.52
N GLY A 161 -9.53 4.98 7.26
CA GLY A 161 -8.87 6.11 6.58
C GLY A 161 -7.42 5.82 6.16
N LEU A 162 -6.99 4.56 6.17
CA LEU A 162 -5.64 4.08 5.88
C LEU A 162 -5.49 3.64 4.41
N LYS A 163 -5.93 4.50 3.49
CA LYS A 163 -5.96 4.23 2.03
C LYS A 163 -4.61 3.82 1.45
N ALA A 164 -3.51 4.29 2.03
CA ALA A 164 -2.16 3.90 1.61
C ALA A 164 -1.87 2.41 1.84
N ILE A 165 -2.34 1.85 2.97
CA ILE A 165 -2.18 0.42 3.28
C ILE A 165 -3.05 -0.41 2.33
N ALA A 166 -4.31 0.00 2.14
CA ALA A 166 -5.21 -0.66 1.19
C ALA A 166 -4.66 -0.64 -0.25
N SER A 167 -4.03 0.46 -0.67
CA SER A 167 -3.39 0.58 -1.99
C SER A 167 -2.21 -0.38 -2.14
N ARG A 168 -1.36 -0.54 -1.11
CA ARG A 168 -0.24 -1.50 -1.13
C ARG A 168 -0.72 -2.94 -1.29
N HIS A 169 -1.81 -3.32 -0.61
CA HIS A 169 -2.42 -4.64 -0.78
C HIS A 169 -2.89 -4.93 -2.21
N ARG A 170 -3.33 -3.89 -2.95
CA ARG A 170 -3.69 -4.05 -4.38
C ARG A 170 -2.49 -4.31 -5.27
N ALA A 171 -1.32 -3.80 -4.90
CA ALA A 171 -0.10 -3.89 -5.70
C ALA A 171 0.72 -5.16 -5.37
N ASP A 172 0.93 -5.43 -4.08
CA ASP A 172 1.95 -6.38 -3.60
C ASP A 172 1.35 -7.58 -2.84
N GLU A 173 0.01 -7.77 -2.91
CA GLU A 173 -0.77 -8.80 -2.21
C GLU A 173 -0.82 -8.67 -0.67
N HIS A 174 0.20 -8.05 -0.08
CA HIS A 174 0.35 -7.80 1.34
C HIS A 174 0.93 -6.41 1.60
N ALA A 175 0.83 -5.93 2.84
CA ALA A 175 1.42 -4.67 3.26
C ALA A 175 2.36 -4.89 4.43
N TRP A 176 3.53 -4.24 4.34
CA TRP A 176 4.42 -4.06 5.49
C TRP A 176 4.00 -2.80 6.23
N VAL A 177 3.64 -2.96 7.50
CA VAL A 177 3.14 -1.91 8.36
C VAL A 177 4.21 -1.56 9.39
N PRO A 178 4.67 -0.30 9.44
CA PRO A 178 5.61 0.13 10.46
C PRO A 178 4.91 0.20 11.82
N LEU A 179 5.49 -0.47 12.81
CA LEU A 179 5.00 -0.47 14.19
C LEU A 179 5.67 0.65 15.00
N LEU A 180 6.98 0.78 14.86
CA LEU A 180 7.81 1.72 15.60
C LEU A 180 9.04 2.13 14.77
N GLU A 181 9.51 3.36 14.96
CA GLU A 181 10.84 3.79 14.53
C GLU A 181 11.77 3.82 15.74
N SER A 182 12.90 3.13 15.66
CA SER A 182 13.89 2.97 16.73
C SER A 182 15.31 3.17 16.18
N THR A 183 16.28 3.35 17.08
CA THR A 183 17.72 3.33 16.74
C THR A 183 18.30 1.92 16.76
N ASP A 184 17.65 1.01 17.47
CA ASP A 184 18.11 -0.36 17.73
C ASP A 184 17.07 -1.38 17.26
N GLU A 185 17.50 -2.61 16.99
CA GLU A 185 16.64 -3.73 16.60
C GLU A 185 15.87 -4.30 17.81
N SER A 186 14.98 -3.50 18.39
CA SER A 186 14.22 -3.85 19.59
C SER A 186 12.72 -3.68 19.39
N LEU A 187 11.96 -4.50 20.11
CA LEU A 187 10.50 -4.35 20.29
C LEU A 187 10.16 -3.37 21.43
N GLU A 188 11.17 -2.91 22.18
CA GLU A 188 11.00 -1.91 23.24
C GLU A 188 10.37 -0.62 22.71
N GLY A 189 9.48 -0.02 23.51
CA GLY A 189 8.73 1.18 23.11
C GLY A 189 7.34 0.89 22.54
N ILE A 190 6.92 -0.38 22.54
CA ILE A 190 5.53 -0.78 22.33
C ILE A 190 4.97 -1.33 23.65
N THR A 191 3.93 -0.68 24.18
CA THR A 191 3.32 -1.02 25.47
C THR A 191 1.90 -1.54 25.27
N PRO A 192 1.54 -2.71 25.83
CA PRO A 192 0.19 -3.25 25.72
C PRO A 192 -0.82 -2.39 26.51
N ARG A 193 -1.97 -2.10 25.91
CA ARG A 193 -3.11 -1.44 26.57
C ARG A 193 -4.19 -2.44 26.95
N GLY A 194 -4.49 -3.37 26.06
CA GLY A 194 -5.48 -4.41 26.30
C GLY A 194 -6.20 -4.88 25.04
N TRP A 195 -7.18 -5.75 25.26
CA TRP A 195 -8.14 -6.18 24.24
C TRP A 195 -9.39 -5.31 24.29
N SER A 196 -9.89 -4.93 23.12
CA SER A 196 -11.19 -4.29 22.94
C SER A 196 -12.12 -5.23 22.18
N ARG A 197 -13.41 -5.25 22.57
CA ARG A 197 -14.47 -6.06 21.98
C ARG A 197 -14.18 -7.57 21.99
N LEU A 198 -13.57 -8.07 23.07
CA LEU A 198 -13.15 -9.47 23.16
C LEU A 198 -14.32 -10.46 23.11
N GLU A 199 -15.44 -10.09 23.70
CA GLU A 199 -16.68 -10.90 23.77
C GLU A 199 -17.43 -11.01 22.43
N GLN A 200 -17.00 -10.28 21.41
CA GLN A 200 -17.69 -10.23 20.13
C GLN A 200 -17.32 -11.44 19.27
N ASP A 201 -18.30 -12.30 19.02
CA ASP A 201 -18.13 -13.43 18.13
C ASP A 201 -18.10 -12.96 16.67
N VAL A 202 -17.07 -13.39 15.95
CA VAL A 202 -16.88 -13.09 14.54
C VAL A 202 -16.48 -14.35 13.79
N GLY A 203 -17.13 -14.58 12.65
CA GLY A 203 -16.97 -15.81 11.86
C GLY A 203 -15.63 -15.96 11.13
N HIS A 204 -14.60 -15.19 11.49
CA HIS A 204 -13.28 -15.27 10.90
C HIS A 204 -12.31 -16.01 11.83
N PRO A 205 -11.55 -16.98 11.31
CA PRO A 205 -10.54 -17.67 12.12
C PRO A 205 -9.49 -16.67 12.60
N TRP A 206 -8.89 -16.96 13.73
CA TRP A 206 -7.77 -16.21 14.26
C TRP A 206 -6.56 -16.34 13.35
N SER A 207 -5.83 -15.24 13.19
CA SER A 207 -4.53 -15.24 12.55
C SER A 207 -3.48 -15.64 13.56
N ARG A 208 -2.99 -16.88 13.46
CA ARG A 208 -1.95 -17.41 14.33
C ARG A 208 -0.69 -16.53 14.39
N PRO A 209 -0.13 -16.00 13.27
CA PRO A 209 1.06 -15.16 13.36
C PRO A 209 0.79 -13.81 14.04
N HIS A 210 -0.41 -13.26 13.91
CA HIS A 210 -0.74 -11.96 14.52
C HIS A 210 -1.16 -12.09 15.98
N LEU A 211 -1.70 -13.25 16.39
CA LEU A 211 -1.83 -13.59 17.81
C LEU A 211 -0.46 -13.73 18.47
N GLU A 212 0.48 -14.41 17.81
CA GLU A 212 1.87 -14.52 18.28
C GLU A 212 2.54 -13.14 18.36
N LEU A 213 2.31 -12.25 17.39
CA LEU A 213 2.73 -10.85 17.47
C LEU A 213 2.18 -10.18 18.74
N CYS A 214 0.87 -10.29 18.99
CA CYS A 214 0.27 -9.68 20.18
C CYS A 214 0.88 -10.21 21.48
N TYR A 215 1.15 -11.52 21.53
CA TYR A 215 1.83 -12.17 22.65
C TYR A 215 3.25 -11.63 22.87
N ARG A 216 4.05 -11.52 21.80
CA ARG A 216 5.42 -10.95 21.87
C ARG A 216 5.42 -9.48 22.27
N LEU A 217 4.35 -8.75 21.98
CA LEU A 217 4.14 -7.37 22.40
C LEU A 217 3.52 -7.24 23.82
N GLY A 218 3.36 -8.36 24.53
CA GLY A 218 2.95 -8.38 25.94
C GLY A 218 1.44 -8.53 26.19
N LEU A 219 0.63 -8.84 25.18
CA LEU A 219 -0.78 -9.20 25.37
C LEU A 219 -0.98 -10.71 25.31
N SER A 220 -1.43 -11.31 26.42
CA SER A 220 -1.81 -12.72 26.45
C SER A 220 -2.90 -13.03 25.41
N ALA A 221 -2.79 -14.21 24.80
CA ALA A 221 -3.81 -14.70 23.88
C ALA A 221 -5.15 -14.88 24.61
N PRO A 222 -6.29 -14.59 23.96
CA PRO A 222 -7.60 -14.84 24.54
C PRO A 222 -7.85 -16.34 24.81
N GLU A 223 -8.51 -16.65 25.92
CA GLU A 223 -8.76 -18.03 26.36
C GLU A 223 -9.56 -18.87 25.34
N ALA A 224 -10.41 -18.22 24.54
CA ALA A 224 -11.26 -18.86 23.52
C ALA A 224 -10.77 -18.60 22.08
N ALA A 225 -9.46 -18.63 21.85
CA ALA A 225 -8.93 -18.59 20.48
C ALA A 225 -9.41 -19.83 19.71
N GLY A 226 -10.56 -19.72 19.03
CA GLY A 226 -11.20 -20.76 18.22
C GLY A 226 -10.35 -21.17 17.00
N ASP A 227 -10.95 -21.26 15.82
CA ASP A 227 -10.22 -21.72 14.63
C ASP A 227 -8.99 -20.84 14.33
N LEU A 228 -7.84 -21.48 14.09
CA LEU A 228 -6.56 -20.81 13.81
C LEU A 228 -6.17 -20.98 12.34
N ALA A 229 -5.66 -19.91 11.73
CA ALA A 229 -5.15 -19.90 10.37
C ALA A 229 -3.70 -19.39 10.32
N GLY A 230 -2.90 -20.06 9.47
CA GLY A 230 -1.51 -19.69 9.19
C GLY A 230 -0.47 -20.26 10.15
N SER A 231 0.79 -19.95 9.88
CA SER A 231 1.93 -20.36 10.70
C SER A 231 2.09 -19.54 11.98
N ALA A 232 2.77 -20.07 12.98
CA ALA A 232 3.00 -19.35 14.23
C ALA A 232 3.88 -18.11 14.06
N GLU A 233 4.89 -18.17 13.20
CA GLU A 233 5.90 -17.11 13.13
C GLU A 233 5.37 -15.87 12.40
N PRO A 234 5.31 -14.68 13.05
CA PRO A 234 5.00 -13.44 12.37
C PRO A 234 6.13 -13.02 11.44
N ALA A 235 5.79 -12.61 10.23
CA ALA A 235 6.76 -12.04 9.31
C ALA A 235 7.08 -10.59 9.71
N MET A 236 8.21 -10.40 10.41
CA MET A 236 8.72 -9.11 10.87
C MET A 236 10.07 -8.80 10.21
N ARG A 237 10.38 -7.52 10.04
CA ARG A 237 11.68 -7.06 9.53
C ARG A 237 12.04 -5.69 10.10
N PHE A 238 13.34 -5.42 10.17
CA PHE A 238 13.86 -4.06 10.34
C PHE A 238 14.21 -3.48 8.97
N THR A 239 13.94 -2.19 8.76
CA THR A 239 14.27 -1.49 7.51
C THR A 239 14.82 -0.11 7.82
N HIS A 240 15.98 0.23 7.25
CA HIS A 240 16.57 1.56 7.40
C HIS A 240 15.72 2.62 6.68
N ARG A 241 15.37 3.68 7.40
CA ARG A 241 14.75 4.90 6.89
C ARG A 241 15.78 6.03 6.90
N ARG A 242 15.92 6.69 5.75
CA ARG A 242 16.80 7.85 5.52
C ARG A 242 15.99 9.13 5.46
#